data_AF-A0A7X7FTK5-F1
#
_entry.id   AF-A0A7X7FTK5-F1
#
_cell.length_a   1.000
_cell.length_b   1.000
_cell.length_c   1.000
_cell.angle_alpha   90.00
_cell.angle_beta   90.00
_cell.angle_gamma   90.00
#
_symmetry.space_group_name_H-M   'P 1'
#
loop_
_entity.id
_entity.type
_entity.pdbx_description
1 polymer ?
#
loop_
_entity_poly.entity_id
_entity_poly.type
_entity_poly.pdbx_seq_one_letter_code
_entity_poly.pdbx_strand_id
1 'polypeptide(L)'
;MGILNLIVGLCLFGIGFLVKTAPNLIAGYNTMSKDKKKNVDIEGLSTFMRNGLITMGSVIITGYYLFKLIGFSTLADSMVMIVTLIGTIILIVKAQKYDNNEQKKNKLIYIPAIVITFVFGFFCYAFLPTKTIINDGTLRFTGLYGFEMRISDIENVELTEKIPTIEMRTNGFSFGHINKGTYKLKSFGKSKLFLNSANNIFMIITSKNGKKIITNDNNPVITKEHFMQIKALIDI
;
A
#
# COMPACT_ATOMS: atom_id res chain seq x y z
N MET A 1 -6.73 5.30 -8.16
CA MET A 1 -5.36 4.88 -8.48
C MET A 1 -4.79 5.50 -9.75
N GLY A 2 -5.54 5.62 -10.86
CA GLY A 2 -4.97 6.18 -12.11
C GLY A 2 -4.40 7.60 -12.00
N ILE A 3 -5.14 8.53 -11.39
CA ILE A 3 -4.66 9.91 -11.14
C ILE A 3 -3.37 9.92 -10.31
N LEU A 4 -3.28 9.05 -9.30
CA LEU A 4 -2.09 8.94 -8.45
C LEU A 4 -0.86 8.48 -9.25
N ASN A 5 -0.99 7.45 -10.09
CA ASN A 5 0.11 6.96 -10.94
C ASN A 5 0.61 8.08 -11.87
N LEU A 6 -0.31 8.87 -12.44
CA LEU A 6 0.02 10.00 -13.29
C LEU A 6 0.78 11.10 -12.52
N ILE A 7 0.26 11.51 -11.37
CA ILE A 7 0.89 12.53 -10.51
C ILE A 7 2.31 12.08 -10.13
N VAL A 8 2.46 10.85 -9.64
CA VAL A 8 3.77 10.32 -9.23
C VAL A 8 4.74 10.27 -10.41
N GLY A 9 4.29 9.78 -11.57
CA GLY A 9 5.14 9.73 -12.76
C GLY A 9 5.62 11.11 -13.22
N LEU A 10 4.73 12.11 -13.23
CA LEU A 10 5.08 13.49 -13.57
C LEU A 10 5.99 14.14 -12.51
N CYS A 11 5.77 13.87 -11.22
CA CYS A 11 6.67 14.30 -10.16
C CYS A 11 8.08 13.74 -10.36
N LEU A 12 8.23 12.46 -10.75
CA LEU A 12 9.53 11.87 -11.03
C LEU A 12 10.23 12.54 -12.22
N PHE A 13 9.47 13.01 -13.23
CA PHE A 13 10.05 13.81 -14.31
C PHE A 13 10.60 15.13 -13.78
N GLY A 14 9.79 15.86 -13.02
CA GLY A 14 10.18 17.12 -12.40
C GLY A 14 11.43 16.96 -11.53
N ILE A 15 11.45 15.98 -10.63
CA ILE A 15 12.61 15.67 -9.80
C ILE A 15 13.81 15.28 -10.67
N GLY A 16 13.62 14.50 -11.73
CA GLY A 16 14.66 14.12 -12.69
C GLY A 16 15.36 15.33 -13.28
N PHE A 17 14.62 16.32 -13.77
CA PHE A 17 15.21 17.56 -14.28
C PHE A 17 15.87 18.40 -13.17
N LEU A 18 15.25 18.47 -11.99
CA LEU A 18 15.80 19.21 -10.85
C LEU A 18 17.13 18.65 -10.35
N VAL A 19 17.30 17.32 -10.27
CA VAL A 19 18.59 16.74 -9.85
C VAL A 19 19.70 16.98 -10.88
N LYS A 20 19.34 17.22 -12.15
CA LYS A 20 20.30 17.60 -13.18
C LYS A 20 20.77 19.05 -13.00
N THR A 21 19.86 19.97 -12.72
CA THR A 21 20.17 21.40 -12.55
C THR A 21 20.71 21.73 -11.16
N ALA A 22 20.32 20.98 -10.13
CA ALA A 22 20.71 21.15 -8.75
C ALA A 22 21.19 19.81 -8.15
N PRO A 23 22.42 19.35 -8.45
CA PRO A 23 22.90 18.03 -8.03
C PRO A 23 23.02 17.83 -6.51
N ASN A 24 23.01 18.92 -5.72
CA ASN A 24 22.90 18.85 -4.25
C ASN A 24 21.57 18.26 -3.77
N LEU A 25 20.58 18.02 -4.64
CA LEU A 25 19.38 17.25 -4.30
C LEU A 25 19.65 15.74 -4.18
N ILE A 26 20.80 15.25 -4.67
CA ILE A 26 21.16 13.83 -4.58
C ILE A 26 21.65 13.53 -3.16
N ALA A 27 20.82 12.79 -2.40
CA ALA A 27 21.14 12.31 -1.07
C ALA A 27 22.36 11.37 -1.13
N GLY A 28 23.46 11.77 -0.49
CA GLY A 28 24.77 11.15 -0.64
C GLY A 28 25.78 12.14 -1.19
N TYR A 29 25.52 12.76 -2.34
CA TYR A 29 26.36 13.84 -2.84
C TYR A 29 26.25 15.08 -1.93
N ASN A 30 25.03 15.51 -1.57
CA ASN A 30 24.82 16.71 -0.76
C ASN A 30 25.66 16.75 0.52
N THR A 31 25.71 15.60 1.21
CA THR A 31 26.33 15.40 2.52
C THR A 31 27.83 15.11 2.45
N MET A 32 28.41 14.96 1.25
CA MET A 32 29.86 14.83 1.09
C MET A 32 30.57 16.13 1.44
N SER A 33 31.76 16.00 2.04
CA SER A 33 32.69 17.12 2.19
C SER A 33 33.09 17.67 0.83
N LYS A 34 33.51 18.95 0.78
CA LYS A 34 33.91 19.61 -0.47
C LYS A 34 35.00 18.84 -1.23
N ASP A 35 35.94 18.23 -0.53
CA ASP A 35 37.02 17.46 -1.17
C ASP A 35 36.53 16.16 -1.78
N LYS A 36 35.62 15.44 -1.11
CA LYS A 36 35.02 14.23 -1.67
C LYS A 36 34.15 14.52 -2.89
N LYS A 37 33.43 15.66 -2.90
CA LYS A 37 32.61 16.09 -4.04
C LYS A 37 33.43 16.27 -5.32
N LYS A 38 34.70 16.68 -5.21
CA LYS A 38 35.60 16.86 -6.38
C LYS A 38 35.92 15.54 -7.10
N ASN A 39 35.87 14.42 -6.38
CA ASN A 39 36.16 13.10 -6.93
C ASN A 39 34.92 12.41 -7.53
N VAL A 40 33.76 13.07 -7.52
CA VAL A 40 32.52 12.55 -8.10
C VAL A 40 32.36 13.10 -9.52
N ASP A 41 32.11 12.23 -10.49
CA ASP A 41 31.63 12.63 -11.81
C ASP A 41 30.19 13.12 -11.68
N ILE A 42 30.03 14.40 -11.30
CA ILE A 42 28.73 14.98 -11.02
C ILE A 42 27.87 15.14 -12.27
N GLU A 43 28.51 15.33 -13.43
CA GLU A 43 27.82 15.48 -14.71
C GLU A 43 27.23 14.13 -15.16
N GLY A 44 28.02 13.06 -15.08
CA GLY A 44 27.56 11.71 -15.33
C GLY A 44 26.52 11.25 -14.32
N LEU A 45 26.75 11.47 -13.02
CA LEU A 45 25.84 11.08 -11.95
C LEU A 45 24.47 11.77 -12.08
N SER A 46 24.45 13.09 -12.23
CA SER A 46 23.21 13.86 -12.32
C SER A 46 22.42 13.53 -13.59
N THR A 47 23.11 13.26 -14.72
CA THR A 47 22.49 12.78 -15.95
C THR A 47 21.87 11.39 -15.79
N PHE A 48 22.61 10.48 -15.15
CA PHE A 48 22.12 9.14 -14.85
C PHE A 48 20.88 9.17 -13.95
N MET A 49 20.92 9.97 -12.89
CA MET A 49 19.78 10.14 -11.98
C MET A 49 18.57 10.73 -12.69
N ARG A 50 18.75 11.77 -13.52
CA ARG A 50 17.68 12.33 -14.36
C ARG A 50 17.04 11.26 -15.24
N ASN A 51 17.86 10.57 -16.03
CA ASN A 51 17.38 9.60 -17.00
C ASN A 51 16.68 8.43 -16.30
N GLY A 52 17.21 7.95 -15.17
CA GLY A 52 16.58 6.88 -14.41
C GLY A 52 15.26 7.30 -13.76
N LEU A 53 15.15 8.50 -13.18
CA LEU A 53 13.90 9.02 -12.63
C LEU A 53 12.84 9.24 -13.72
N ILE A 54 13.23 9.78 -14.88
CA ILE A 54 12.34 9.88 -16.06
C ILE A 54 11.92 8.49 -16.53
N THR A 55 12.84 7.52 -16.57
CA THR A 55 12.49 6.16 -16.99
C THR A 55 11.49 5.53 -16.01
N MET A 56 11.70 5.69 -14.71
CA MET A 56 10.78 5.22 -13.68
C MET A 56 9.39 5.85 -13.82
N GLY A 57 9.31 7.17 -14.00
CA GLY A 57 8.05 7.87 -14.23
C GLY A 57 7.32 7.37 -15.49
N SER A 58 8.06 7.14 -16.58
CA SER A 58 7.52 6.63 -17.84
C SER A 58 6.96 5.23 -17.65
N VAL A 59 7.72 4.31 -17.03
CA VAL A 59 7.28 2.92 -16.77
C VAL A 59 6.07 2.88 -15.84
N ILE A 60 5.97 3.76 -14.84
CA ILE A 60 4.79 3.85 -13.97
C ILE A 60 3.56 4.22 -14.79
N ILE A 61 3.65 5.26 -15.62
CA ILE A 61 2.52 5.77 -16.40
C ILE A 61 2.12 4.74 -17.47
N THR A 62 3.06 4.33 -18.32
CA THR A 62 2.78 3.40 -19.42
C THR A 62 2.37 2.03 -18.89
N GLY A 63 3.07 1.50 -17.89
CA GLY A 63 2.73 0.25 -17.24
C GLY A 63 1.33 0.25 -16.65
N TYR A 64 0.93 1.33 -15.96
CA TYR A 64 -0.43 1.44 -15.40
C TYR A 64 -1.50 1.29 -16.49
N TYR A 65 -1.40 2.07 -17.57
CA TYR A 65 -2.40 2.03 -18.63
C TYR A 65 -2.36 0.71 -19.42
N LEU A 66 -1.18 0.16 -19.72
CA LEU A 66 -1.05 -1.13 -20.40
C LEU A 66 -1.66 -2.26 -19.59
N PHE A 67 -1.30 -2.40 -18.31
CA PHE A 67 -1.86 -3.46 -17.45
C PHE A 67 -3.36 -3.31 -17.24
N LYS A 68 -3.86 -2.07 -17.19
CA LYS A 68 -5.29 -1.81 -17.11
C LYS A 68 -6.03 -2.23 -18.39
N LEU A 69 -5.46 -1.97 -19.56
CA LEU A 69 -6.05 -2.36 -20.86
C LEU A 69 -6.22 -3.87 -21.00
N ILE A 70 -5.26 -4.65 -20.52
CA ILE A 70 -5.31 -6.12 -20.56
C ILE A 70 -6.02 -6.75 -19.35
N GLY A 71 -6.68 -5.95 -18.51
CA GLY A 71 -7.50 -6.41 -17.39
C GLY A 71 -6.74 -6.71 -16.09
N PHE A 72 -5.41 -6.55 -16.04
CA PHE A 72 -4.60 -6.76 -14.83
C PHE A 72 -4.62 -5.55 -13.89
N SER A 73 -5.81 -5.19 -13.40
CA SER A 73 -6.03 -3.99 -12.57
C SER A 73 -5.20 -3.98 -11.28
N THR A 74 -5.07 -5.11 -10.59
CA THR A 74 -4.25 -5.22 -9.37
C THR A 74 -2.78 -4.94 -9.64
N LEU A 75 -2.25 -5.44 -10.77
CA LEU A 75 -0.88 -5.21 -11.17
C LEU A 75 -0.68 -3.75 -11.60
N ALA A 76 -1.63 -3.19 -12.36
CA ALA A 76 -1.64 -1.78 -12.73
C ALA A 76 -1.57 -0.87 -11.49
N ASP A 77 -2.41 -1.11 -10.48
CA ASP A 77 -2.43 -0.33 -9.24
C ASP A 77 -1.15 -0.49 -8.39
N SER A 78 -0.37 -1.54 -8.64
CA SER A 78 0.90 -1.82 -7.95
C SER A 78 2.12 -1.17 -8.62
N MET A 79 1.97 -0.52 -9.77
CA MET A 79 3.09 -0.01 -10.59
C MET A 79 3.99 0.97 -9.84
N VAL A 80 3.42 1.99 -9.17
CA VAL A 80 4.21 2.94 -8.36
C VAL A 80 5.09 2.20 -7.36
N MET A 81 4.53 1.25 -6.62
CA MET A 81 5.27 0.50 -5.59
C MET A 81 6.41 -0.31 -6.19
N ILE A 82 6.13 -1.13 -7.21
CA ILE A 82 7.12 -2.02 -7.83
C ILE A 82 8.26 -1.21 -8.44
N VAL A 83 7.92 -0.19 -9.24
CA VAL A 83 8.92 0.61 -9.95
C VAL A 83 9.73 1.45 -8.98
N THR A 84 9.13 2.04 -7.95
CA THR A 84 9.89 2.83 -6.96
C THR A 84 10.82 1.96 -6.14
N LEU A 85 10.39 0.78 -5.70
CA LEU A 85 11.24 -0.12 -4.91
C LEU A 85 12.44 -0.63 -5.75
N ILE A 86 12.17 -1.20 -6.92
CA ILE A 86 13.21 -1.79 -7.78
C ILE A 86 14.08 -0.69 -8.40
N GLY A 87 13.46 0.35 -8.95
CA GLY A 87 14.14 1.45 -9.64
C GLY A 87 15.09 2.21 -8.71
N THR A 88 14.68 2.48 -7.47
CA THR A 88 15.55 3.16 -6.50
C THR A 88 16.78 2.31 -6.14
N ILE A 89 16.61 0.99 -5.98
CA ILE A 89 17.74 0.08 -5.72
C ILE A 89 18.72 0.10 -6.89
N ILE A 90 18.20 -0.01 -8.13
CA ILE A 90 19.03 0.06 -9.35
C ILE A 90 19.78 1.39 -9.41
N LEU A 91 19.10 2.51 -9.14
CA LEU A 91 19.72 3.84 -9.13
C LEU A 91 20.82 3.93 -8.09
N ILE A 92 20.57 3.53 -6.84
CA ILE A 92 21.56 3.57 -5.76
C ILE A 92 22.80 2.73 -6.10
N VAL A 93 22.60 1.50 -6.56
CA VAL A 93 23.72 0.58 -6.86
C VAL A 93 24.52 1.08 -8.07
N LYS A 94 23.84 1.44 -9.17
CA LYS A 94 24.54 1.88 -10.39
C LYS A 94 25.12 3.29 -10.28
N ALA A 95 24.60 4.13 -9.40
CA ALA A 95 25.16 5.46 -9.15
C ALA A 95 26.58 5.40 -8.54
N GLN A 96 26.92 4.31 -7.84
CA GLN A 96 28.24 4.17 -7.20
C GLN A 96 29.41 4.23 -8.19
N LYS A 97 29.19 3.88 -9.46
CA LYS A 97 30.24 3.93 -10.49
C LYS A 97 30.73 5.36 -10.81
N TYR A 98 29.95 6.38 -10.42
CA TYR A 98 30.29 7.79 -10.63
C TYR A 98 31.05 8.40 -9.44
N ASP A 99 31.22 7.64 -8.35
CA ASP A 99 31.97 8.05 -7.16
C ASP A 99 33.37 7.42 -7.19
N ASN A 100 34.39 8.22 -7.51
CA ASN A 100 35.78 7.76 -7.60
C ASN A 100 36.55 7.85 -6.27
N ASN A 101 35.87 8.13 -5.15
CA ASN A 101 36.53 8.10 -3.84
C ASN A 101 36.90 6.66 -3.46
N GLU A 102 37.99 6.48 -2.70
CA GLU A 102 38.35 5.17 -2.15
C GLU A 102 37.23 4.62 -1.27
N GLN A 103 36.56 3.58 -1.75
CA GLN A 103 35.43 2.99 -1.06
C GLN A 103 35.93 1.99 0.01
N LYS A 104 35.89 2.37 1.29
CA LYS A 104 35.87 1.36 2.37
C LYS A 104 34.70 0.41 2.09
N LYS A 105 34.89 -0.93 2.17
CA LYS A 105 33.84 -1.96 1.93
C LYS A 105 32.48 -1.49 2.46
N ASN A 106 31.64 -1.01 1.55
CA ASN A 106 30.55 -0.11 1.92
C ASN A 106 29.36 -0.91 2.47
N LYS A 107 29.05 -0.72 3.76
CA LYS A 107 27.85 -1.28 4.42
C LYS A 107 26.53 -0.79 3.78
N LEU A 108 26.57 0.17 2.84
CA LEU A 108 25.40 0.66 2.11
C LEU A 108 24.66 -0.43 1.31
N ILE A 109 25.34 -1.52 0.92
CA ILE A 109 24.69 -2.61 0.18
C ILE A 109 23.65 -3.36 1.04
N TYR A 110 23.75 -3.29 2.37
CA TYR A 110 22.80 -3.93 3.29
C TYR A 110 21.50 -3.13 3.45
N ILE A 111 21.50 -1.82 3.14
CA ILE A 111 20.32 -0.97 3.31
C ILE A 111 19.17 -1.43 2.40
N PRO A 112 19.36 -1.66 1.09
CA PRO A 112 18.33 -2.26 0.24
C PRO A 112 17.78 -3.58 0.79
N ALA A 113 18.66 -4.46 1.29
CA ALA A 113 18.25 -5.76 1.84
C ALA A 113 17.37 -5.60 3.09
N ILE A 114 17.72 -4.69 4.00
CA ILE A 114 16.93 -4.39 5.20
C ILE A 114 15.56 -3.81 4.81
N VAL A 115 15.54 -2.86 3.87
CA VAL A 115 14.30 -2.25 3.38
C VAL A 115 13.41 -3.30 2.73
N ILE A 116 13.95 -4.17 1.88
CA ILE A 116 13.22 -5.27 1.25
C ILE A 116 12.63 -6.19 2.31
N THR A 117 13.43 -6.62 3.31
CA THR A 117 12.95 -7.49 4.39
C THR A 117 11.82 -6.85 5.19
N PHE A 118 11.94 -5.56 5.51
CA PHE A 118 10.90 -4.83 6.24
C PHE A 118 9.61 -4.71 5.42
N VAL A 119 9.73 -4.31 4.14
CA VAL A 119 8.58 -4.19 3.23
C VAL A 119 7.92 -5.56 3.03
N PHE A 120 8.70 -6.61 2.82
CA PHE A 120 8.20 -7.97 2.67
C PHE A 120 7.48 -8.44 3.94
N GLY A 121 8.08 -8.27 5.13
CA GLY A 121 7.46 -8.61 6.40
C GLY A 121 6.17 -7.83 6.65
N PHE A 122 6.14 -6.54 6.31
CA PHE A 122 4.92 -5.73 6.35
C PHE A 122 3.84 -6.30 5.44
N PHE A 123 4.17 -6.67 4.20
CA PHE A 123 3.19 -7.27 3.29
C PHE A 123 2.71 -8.63 3.77
N CYS A 124 3.60 -9.50 4.24
CA CYS A 124 3.19 -10.77 4.87
C CYS A 124 2.15 -10.51 5.97
N TYR A 125 2.40 -9.54 6.86
CA TYR A 125 1.45 -9.17 7.91
C TYR A 125 0.15 -8.54 7.36
N ALA A 126 0.24 -7.67 6.36
CA ALA A 126 -0.91 -6.99 5.77
C ALA A 126 -1.84 -7.96 5.00
N PHE A 127 -1.27 -8.98 4.36
CA PHE A 127 -2.01 -10.02 3.63
C PHE A 127 -2.57 -11.13 4.53
N LEU A 128 -2.08 -11.30 5.77
CA LEU A 128 -2.68 -12.25 6.71
C LEU A 128 -4.18 -11.94 6.92
N PRO A 129 -5.10 -12.90 6.71
CA PRO A 129 -6.53 -12.65 6.85
C PRO A 129 -6.89 -12.14 8.24
N THR A 130 -7.74 -11.12 8.29
CA THR A 130 -8.37 -10.69 9.53
C THR A 130 -9.27 -11.82 10.03
N LYS A 131 -9.00 -12.32 11.23
CA LYS A 131 -9.87 -13.31 11.88
C LYS A 131 -10.93 -12.61 12.70
N THR A 132 -12.16 -13.09 12.59
CA THR A 132 -13.29 -12.74 13.44
C THR A 132 -13.27 -13.65 14.67
N ILE A 133 -13.23 -13.07 15.87
CA ILE A 133 -13.26 -13.79 17.14
C ILE A 133 -14.45 -13.26 17.93
N ILE A 134 -15.32 -14.16 18.36
CA ILE A 134 -16.49 -13.85 19.19
C ILE A 134 -16.28 -14.55 20.53
N ASN A 135 -16.04 -13.77 21.59
CA ASN A 135 -15.88 -14.31 22.94
C ASN A 135 -16.28 -13.27 24.00
N ASP A 136 -16.73 -13.71 25.17
CA ASP A 136 -17.01 -12.86 26.34
C ASP A 136 -17.92 -11.66 26.03
N GLY A 137 -18.92 -11.84 25.16
CA GLY A 137 -19.82 -10.77 24.73
C GLY A 137 -19.17 -9.70 23.84
N THR A 138 -17.99 -9.98 23.29
CA THR A 138 -17.25 -9.09 22.38
C THR A 138 -17.06 -9.72 21.00
N LEU A 139 -17.05 -8.86 19.99
CA LEU A 139 -16.67 -9.17 18.62
C LEU A 139 -15.34 -8.48 18.30
N ARG A 140 -14.33 -9.27 17.94
CA ARG A 140 -12.99 -8.79 17.64
C ARG A 140 -12.52 -9.20 16.25
N PHE A 141 -12.09 -8.22 15.48
CA PHE A 141 -11.37 -8.36 14.23
C PHE A 141 -9.87 -8.21 14.49
N THR A 142 -9.09 -9.25 14.19
CA THR A 142 -7.63 -9.27 14.45
C THR A 142 -6.80 -8.73 13.28
N GLY A 143 -5.50 -8.54 13.55
CA GLY A 143 -4.52 -8.16 12.53
C GLY A 143 -4.46 -6.65 12.28
N LEU A 144 -4.00 -6.28 11.09
CA LEU A 144 -3.80 -4.89 10.70
C LEU A 144 -5.12 -4.11 10.74
N TYR A 145 -5.12 -2.97 11.44
CA TYR A 145 -6.33 -2.17 11.75
C TYR A 145 -7.38 -2.89 12.60
N GLY A 146 -6.96 -3.86 13.42
CA GLY A 146 -7.84 -4.62 14.31
C GLY A 146 -8.82 -3.74 15.09
N PHE A 147 -10.00 -4.29 15.33
CA PHE A 147 -11.13 -3.56 15.90
C PHE A 147 -11.91 -4.48 16.82
N GLU A 148 -12.44 -3.92 17.89
CA GLU A 148 -13.25 -4.64 18.87
C GLU A 148 -14.49 -3.83 19.19
N MET A 149 -15.62 -4.52 19.35
CA MET A 149 -16.87 -3.93 19.82
C MET A 149 -17.64 -4.93 20.68
N ARG A 150 -18.51 -4.43 21.56
CA ARG A 150 -19.42 -5.29 22.32
C ARG A 150 -20.54 -5.77 21.42
N ILE A 151 -20.98 -7.02 21.62
CA ILE A 151 -22.15 -7.55 20.94
C ILE A 151 -23.40 -6.74 21.29
N SER A 152 -23.50 -6.26 22.53
CA SER A 152 -24.60 -5.39 22.98
C SER A 152 -24.65 -4.01 22.28
N ASP A 153 -23.58 -3.59 21.59
CA ASP A 153 -23.56 -2.36 20.80
C ASP A 153 -24.01 -2.58 19.34
N ILE A 154 -24.27 -3.83 18.95
CA ILE A 154 -24.81 -4.21 17.64
C ILE A 154 -26.32 -3.99 17.65
N GLU A 155 -26.82 -3.30 16.62
CA GLU A 155 -28.23 -3.08 16.37
C GLU A 155 -28.79 -4.11 15.38
N ASN A 156 -28.03 -4.38 14.31
CA ASN A 156 -28.43 -5.32 13.28
C ASN A 156 -27.20 -5.95 12.59
N VAL A 157 -27.38 -7.17 12.11
CA VAL A 157 -26.42 -7.87 11.25
C VAL A 157 -27.15 -8.42 10.02
N GLU A 158 -26.56 -8.27 8.84
CA GLU A 158 -27.15 -8.71 7.57
C GLU A 158 -26.09 -9.33 6.64
N LEU A 159 -26.50 -10.30 5.82
CA LEU A 159 -25.71 -10.84 4.72
C LEU A 159 -26.09 -10.16 3.42
N THR A 160 -25.09 -9.83 2.60
CA THR A 160 -25.30 -9.26 1.28
C THR A 160 -24.30 -9.82 0.29
N GLU A 161 -24.66 -9.81 -0.99
CA GLU A 161 -23.75 -10.15 -2.09
C GLU A 161 -22.96 -8.94 -2.62
N LYS A 162 -23.35 -7.73 -2.22
CA LYS A 162 -22.77 -6.47 -2.71
C LYS A 162 -22.67 -5.44 -1.60
N ILE A 163 -21.61 -4.65 -1.68
CA ILE A 163 -21.38 -3.50 -0.78
C ILE A 163 -21.44 -2.21 -1.59
N PRO A 164 -21.79 -1.06 -0.96
CA PRO A 164 -21.73 0.21 -1.65
C PRO A 164 -20.32 0.52 -2.15
N THR A 165 -20.23 1.28 -3.25
CA THR A 165 -18.95 1.65 -3.85
C THR A 165 -18.01 2.30 -2.83
N ILE A 166 -16.77 1.81 -2.77
CA ILE A 166 -15.70 2.42 -1.98
C ILE A 166 -15.25 3.70 -2.70
N GLU A 167 -15.53 4.86 -2.10
CA GLU A 167 -15.13 6.15 -2.67
C GLU A 167 -13.68 6.48 -2.29
N MET A 168 -13.33 6.23 -1.03
CA MET A 168 -12.03 6.64 -0.50
C MET A 168 -11.58 5.74 0.65
N ARG A 169 -10.30 5.40 0.66
CA ARG A 169 -9.61 4.88 1.84
C ARG A 169 -9.17 6.06 2.72
N THR A 170 -9.71 6.16 3.93
CA THR A 170 -9.36 7.25 4.86
C THR A 170 -8.19 6.90 5.76
N ASN A 171 -8.13 5.66 6.24
CA ASN A 171 -7.01 5.11 6.99
C ASN A 171 -7.07 3.59 6.92
N GLY A 172 -6.16 2.94 6.21
CA GLY A 172 -6.30 1.52 5.93
C GLY A 172 -5.24 0.93 5.02
N PHE A 173 -5.34 -0.36 4.79
CA PHE A 173 -4.61 -1.11 3.77
C PHE A 173 -5.58 -1.54 2.67
N SER A 174 -5.24 -1.22 1.41
CA SER A 174 -6.00 -1.64 0.23
C SER A 174 -5.04 -2.25 -0.77
N PHE A 175 -5.31 -3.50 -1.16
CA PHE A 175 -4.60 -4.16 -2.24
C PHE A 175 -5.54 -5.17 -2.91
N GLY A 176 -5.91 -4.89 -4.17
CA GLY A 176 -6.92 -5.68 -4.87
C GLY A 176 -8.24 -5.74 -4.07
N HIS A 177 -8.70 -6.95 -3.77
CA HIS A 177 -9.94 -7.19 -3.02
C HIS A 177 -9.77 -7.08 -1.50
N ILE A 178 -8.53 -6.99 -1.00
CA ILE A 178 -8.25 -6.91 0.43
C ILE A 178 -8.33 -5.45 0.86
N ASN A 179 -9.25 -5.16 1.77
CA ASN A 179 -9.49 -3.81 2.29
C ASN A 179 -9.69 -3.86 3.80
N LYS A 180 -8.70 -3.35 4.54
CA LYS A 180 -8.66 -3.34 6.01
C LYS A 180 -8.56 -1.91 6.53
N GLY A 181 -9.38 -1.54 7.51
CA GLY A 181 -9.35 -0.21 8.13
C GLY A 181 -10.62 0.61 7.89
N THR A 182 -10.48 1.92 7.70
CA THR A 182 -11.57 2.90 7.64
C THR A 182 -11.69 3.52 6.26
N TYR A 183 -12.91 3.50 5.73
CA TYR A 183 -13.23 3.89 4.35
C TYR A 183 -14.45 4.80 4.33
N LYS A 184 -14.58 5.56 3.24
CA LYS A 184 -15.81 6.24 2.87
C LYS A 184 -16.48 5.46 1.75
N LEU A 185 -17.74 5.08 1.99
CA LEU A 185 -18.61 4.39 1.05
C LEU A 185 -19.73 5.32 0.60
N LYS A 186 -20.15 5.22 -0.66
CA LYS A 186 -21.12 6.15 -1.27
C LYS A 186 -22.43 6.29 -0.49
N SER A 187 -22.99 5.18 0.01
CA SER A 187 -24.28 5.17 0.72
C SER A 187 -24.16 5.06 2.24
N PHE A 188 -23.04 4.55 2.75
CA PHE A 188 -22.84 4.30 4.19
C PHE A 188 -21.93 5.33 4.87
N GLY A 189 -21.38 6.28 4.12
CA GLY A 189 -20.45 7.26 4.65
C GLY A 189 -19.21 6.58 5.23
N LYS A 190 -18.79 6.98 6.44
CA LYS A 190 -17.60 6.42 7.09
C LYS A 190 -17.90 5.04 7.66
N SER A 191 -17.20 4.02 7.16
CA SER A 191 -17.37 2.62 7.55
C SER A 191 -16.03 1.94 7.79
N LYS A 192 -16.03 0.86 8.59
CA LYS A 192 -14.87 -0.03 8.72
C LYS A 192 -15.00 -1.19 7.76
N LEU A 193 -13.91 -1.54 7.09
CA LEU A 193 -13.81 -2.70 6.20
C LEU A 193 -12.77 -3.67 6.75
N PHE A 194 -13.11 -4.96 6.72
CA PHE A 194 -12.25 -6.10 7.00
C PHE A 194 -12.45 -7.15 5.90
N LEU A 195 -12.20 -6.74 4.65
CA LEU A 195 -12.38 -7.60 3.49
C LEU A 195 -11.10 -8.41 3.26
N ASN A 196 -11.23 -9.73 3.22
CA ASN A 196 -10.12 -10.66 3.07
C ASN A 196 -10.02 -11.26 1.65
N SER A 197 -11.09 -11.23 0.85
CA SER A 197 -11.11 -11.88 -0.45
C SER A 197 -12.07 -11.23 -1.46
N ALA A 198 -12.02 -11.74 -2.69
CA ALA A 198 -12.96 -11.39 -3.77
C ALA A 198 -14.36 -12.03 -3.62
N ASN A 199 -14.59 -12.81 -2.56
CA ASN A 199 -15.88 -13.46 -2.34
C ASN A 199 -16.99 -12.42 -2.22
N ASN A 200 -18.13 -12.70 -2.85
CA ASN A 200 -19.27 -11.79 -2.85
C ASN A 200 -20.10 -11.87 -1.56
N ILE A 201 -19.93 -12.88 -0.70
CA ILE A 201 -20.68 -12.96 0.56
C ILE A 201 -20.04 -12.05 1.60
N PHE A 202 -20.70 -10.94 1.91
CA PHE A 202 -20.30 -9.98 2.93
C PHE A 202 -21.28 -10.00 4.09
N MET A 203 -20.75 -9.78 5.29
CA MET A 203 -21.53 -9.50 6.49
C MET A 203 -21.41 -8.01 6.82
N ILE A 204 -22.56 -7.33 6.92
CA ILE A 204 -22.64 -5.94 7.39
C ILE A 204 -23.16 -5.95 8.82
N ILE A 205 -22.41 -5.30 9.71
CA ILE A 205 -22.75 -5.10 11.11
C ILE A 205 -23.06 -3.62 11.29
N THR A 206 -24.24 -3.34 11.84
CA THR A 206 -24.71 -2.00 12.17
C THR A 206 -24.64 -1.83 13.67
N SER A 207 -23.86 -0.87 14.14
CA SER A 207 -23.87 -0.48 15.55
C SER A 207 -25.05 0.44 15.84
N LYS A 208 -25.53 0.45 17.08
CA LYS A 208 -26.61 1.33 17.59
C LYS A 208 -26.37 2.84 17.36
N ASN A 209 -25.13 3.25 17.10
CA ASN A 209 -24.79 4.62 16.73
C ASN A 209 -24.74 4.86 15.20
N GLY A 210 -25.30 3.94 14.40
CA GLY A 210 -25.37 3.99 12.94
C GLY A 210 -24.07 3.63 12.21
N LYS A 211 -22.96 3.33 12.91
CA LYS A 211 -21.70 2.97 12.26
C LYS A 211 -21.79 1.59 11.61
N LYS A 212 -21.24 1.47 10.40
CA LYS A 212 -21.20 0.21 9.64
C LYS A 212 -19.81 -0.42 9.67
N ILE A 213 -19.76 -1.72 9.94
CA ILE A 213 -18.59 -2.57 9.79
C ILE A 213 -18.92 -3.63 8.74
N ILE A 214 -18.07 -3.80 7.74
CA ILE A 214 -18.26 -4.78 6.67
C ILE A 214 -17.08 -5.74 6.65
N THR A 215 -17.35 -7.03 6.61
CA THR A 215 -16.34 -8.08 6.62
C THR A 215 -16.70 -9.21 5.66
N ASN A 216 -15.68 -9.91 5.16
CA ASN A 216 -15.83 -11.23 4.55
C ASN A 216 -14.61 -12.08 4.89
N ASP A 217 -14.82 -13.39 4.96
CA ASP A 217 -13.77 -14.38 5.11
C ASP A 217 -13.34 -14.92 3.75
N ASN A 218 -12.16 -15.56 3.71
CA ASN A 218 -11.68 -16.24 2.51
C ASN A 218 -12.59 -17.39 2.06
N ASN A 219 -13.43 -17.90 2.96
CA ASN A 219 -14.46 -18.90 2.64
C ASN A 219 -15.84 -18.32 2.99
N PRO A 220 -16.78 -18.24 2.03
CA PRO A 220 -18.13 -17.71 2.28
C PRO A 220 -18.92 -18.51 3.33
N VAL A 221 -18.63 -19.80 3.52
CA VAL A 221 -19.26 -20.62 4.57
C VAL A 221 -18.91 -20.07 5.95
N ILE A 222 -17.64 -19.73 6.18
CA ILE A 222 -17.17 -19.15 7.46
C ILE A 222 -17.86 -17.80 7.72
N THR A 223 -18.03 -16.97 6.69
CA THR A 223 -18.77 -15.70 6.85
C THR A 223 -20.23 -15.93 7.25
N LYS A 224 -20.89 -16.95 6.70
CA LYS A 224 -22.26 -17.33 7.10
C LYS A 224 -22.32 -17.87 8.53
N GLU A 225 -21.32 -18.65 8.95
CA GLU A 225 -21.21 -19.14 10.33
C GLU A 225 -21.06 -17.99 11.32
N HIS A 226 -20.15 -17.05 11.07
CA HIS A 226 -19.99 -15.85 11.90
C HIS A 226 -21.28 -15.01 11.94
N PHE A 227 -21.99 -14.88 10.81
CA PHE A 227 -23.29 -14.23 10.76
C PHE A 227 -24.31 -14.89 11.68
N MET A 228 -24.47 -16.22 11.59
CA MET A 228 -25.42 -16.96 12.42
C MET A 228 -25.09 -16.84 13.91
N GLN A 229 -23.80 -16.93 14.26
CA GLN A 229 -23.33 -16.75 15.64
C GLN A 229 -23.67 -15.37 16.19
N ILE A 230 -23.36 -14.31 15.44
CA ILE A 230 -23.66 -12.93 15.88
C ILE A 230 -25.18 -12.72 15.94
N LYS A 231 -25.93 -13.22 14.95
CA LYS A 231 -27.39 -13.07 14.91
C LYS A 231 -28.05 -13.72 16.12
N ALA A 232 -27.63 -14.92 16.50
CA ALA A 232 -28.12 -15.59 17.70
C ALA A 232 -27.82 -14.81 18.99
N LEU A 233 -26.68 -14.13 19.07
CA LEU A 233 -26.29 -13.38 20.28
C LEU A 233 -26.97 -12.00 20.41
N ILE A 234 -27.50 -11.42 19.32
CA ILE A 234 -28.23 -10.14 19.38
C ILE A 234 -29.73 -10.32 19.62
N ASP A 235 -30.26 -11.52 19.36
CA ASP A 235 -31.67 -11.85 19.56
C ASP A 235 -31.95 -12.36 21.00
N ILE A 236 -30.93 -12.40 21.86
CA ILE A 236 -31.00 -12.71 23.31
C ILE A 236 -31.10 -11.41 24.11
#